data_AF-A0A950PTL5-F1
#
_entry.id   AF-A0A950PTL5-F1
#
_cell.length_a   1.000
_cell.length_b   1.000
_cell.length_c   1.000
_cell.angle_alpha   90.00
_cell.angle_beta   90.00
_cell.angle_gamma   90.00
#
_symmetry.space_group_name_H-M   'P 1'
#
loop_
_entity.id
_entity.type
_entity.pdbx_description
1 polymer ?
#
loop_
_entity_poly.entity_id
_entity_poly.type
_entity_poly.pdbx_seq_one_letter_code
_entity_poly.pdbx_strand_id
1 'polypeptide(L)'
;MKPGKPTLLGAHRGKPIFGLPGNPTSALVMFQAVVAPIVASLVGAPYDVPAQWGRLAAPLRSRAGWTWYVPVRLEDDGARSLAHPLPLRSFAVSLIARADGFVVMEENDVQWRAGKTVRVCRFLGG
;
A
#
# COMPACT_ATOMS: atom_id res chain seq x y z
N MET A 1 8.30 4.35 7.34
CA MET A 1 7.19 4.08 6.41
C MET A 1 6.97 5.26 5.46
N LYS A 2 6.82 4.97 4.17
CA LYS A 2 6.38 5.89 3.11
C LYS A 2 5.31 5.20 2.26
N PRO A 3 4.35 5.94 1.69
CA PRO A 3 4.00 7.33 2.02
C PRO A 3 3.34 7.44 3.43
N GLY A 4 3.61 8.56 4.10
CA GLY A 4 2.99 8.92 5.39
C GLY A 4 3.72 8.36 6.63
N LYS A 5 3.95 9.23 7.62
CA LYS A 5 3.93 8.87 9.04
C LYS A 5 2.51 9.16 9.55
N PRO A 6 1.97 8.43 10.53
CA PRO A 6 0.64 8.73 11.04
C PRO A 6 0.70 10.17 11.56
N THR A 7 -0.24 11.01 11.15
CA THR A 7 -0.27 12.38 11.65
C THR A 7 -0.75 12.39 13.10
N LEU A 8 -1.64 11.45 13.45
CA LEU A 8 -2.14 11.27 14.81
C LEU A 8 -2.55 9.82 15.04
N LEU A 9 -2.16 9.25 16.19
CA LEU A 9 -2.74 8.04 16.76
C LEU A 9 -3.06 8.35 18.22
N GLY A 10 -4.29 8.13 18.65
CA GLY A 10 -4.70 8.40 20.03
C GLY A 10 -5.98 7.69 20.41
N ALA A 11 -6.42 7.94 21.64
CA ALA A 11 -7.71 7.47 22.12
C ALA A 11 -8.39 8.57 22.93
N HIS A 12 -9.71 8.72 22.77
CA HIS A 12 -10.52 9.63 23.57
C HIS A 12 -11.71 8.86 24.14
N ARG A 13 -11.83 8.81 25.47
CA ARG A 13 -12.91 8.08 26.18
C ARG A 13 -13.06 6.64 25.70
N GLY A 14 -11.94 5.93 25.53
CA GLY A 14 -11.92 4.55 25.05
C GLY A 14 -12.16 4.36 23.55
N LYS A 15 -12.34 5.44 22.78
CA LYS A 15 -12.52 5.38 21.32
C LYS A 15 -11.20 5.69 20.61
N PRO A 16 -10.71 4.80 19.72
CA PRO A 16 -9.49 5.07 18.96
C PRO A 16 -9.70 6.21 17.96
N ILE A 17 -8.69 7.05 17.79
CA ILE A 17 -8.65 8.15 16.84
C ILE A 17 -7.42 7.99 15.95
N PHE A 18 -7.65 8.02 14.63
CA PHE A 18 -6.61 7.93 13.61
C PHE A 18 -6.61 9.20 12.74
N GLY A 19 -5.51 9.95 12.75
CA GLY A 19 -5.28 11.07 11.85
C GLY A 19 -4.47 10.62 10.64
N LEU A 20 -5.15 10.50 9.50
CA LEU A 20 -4.53 10.16 8.23
C LEU A 20 -3.97 11.41 7.53
N PRO A 21 -2.90 11.29 6.71
CA PRO A 21 -2.38 12.41 5.95
C PRO A 21 -3.41 12.93 4.93
N GLY A 22 -3.41 14.24 4.65
CA GLY A 22 -4.32 14.84 3.67
C GLY A 22 -4.08 14.43 2.20
N ASN A 23 -2.97 13.75 1.90
CA ASN A 23 -2.72 13.19 0.57
C ASN A 23 -3.45 11.84 0.44
N PRO A 24 -4.34 11.66 -0.57
CA PRO A 24 -5.16 10.44 -0.71
C PRO A 24 -4.35 9.15 -0.81
N THR A 25 -3.24 9.18 -1.55
CA THR A 25 -2.32 8.04 -1.69
C THR A 25 -1.74 7.61 -0.35
N SER A 26 -1.33 8.62 0.43
CA SER A 26 -0.77 8.41 1.77
C SER A 26 -1.85 7.91 2.73
N ALA A 27 -3.06 8.47 2.68
CA ALA A 27 -4.17 8.04 3.51
C ALA A 27 -4.56 6.58 3.27
N LEU A 28 -4.69 6.15 2.00
CA LEU A 28 -5.03 4.77 1.64
C LEU A 28 -3.99 3.78 2.15
N VAL A 29 -2.72 4.05 1.88
CA VAL A 29 -1.61 3.20 2.34
C VAL A 29 -1.60 3.11 3.88
N MET A 30 -1.75 4.24 4.57
CA MET A 30 -1.74 4.27 6.04
C MET A 30 -2.94 3.57 6.64
N PHE A 31 -4.10 3.70 6.01
CA PHE A 31 -5.28 2.97 6.41
C PHE A 31 -5.02 1.46 6.34
N GLN A 32 -4.53 0.95 5.21
CA GLN A 32 -4.31 -0.47 5.02
C GLN A 32 -3.19 -1.05 5.89
N ALA A 33 -2.08 -0.33 6.04
CA ALA A 33 -0.91 -0.85 6.76
C ALA A 33 -1.01 -0.71 8.29
N VAL A 34 -1.81 0.24 8.79
CA VAL A 34 -1.87 0.56 10.22
C VAL A 34 -3.30 0.50 10.77
N VAL A 35 -4.25 1.20 10.17
CA VAL A 35 -5.59 1.35 10.74
C VAL A 35 -6.40 0.06 10.62
N ALA A 36 -6.44 -0.55 9.44
CA ALA A 36 -7.23 -1.75 9.18
C ALA A 36 -6.84 -2.96 10.08
N PRO A 37 -5.55 -3.28 10.32
CA PRO A 37 -5.18 -4.29 11.31
C PRO A 37 -5.68 -3.98 12.73
N ILE A 38 -5.64 -2.71 13.15
CA ILE A 38 -6.12 -2.29 14.48
C ILE A 38 -7.62 -2.46 14.58
N VAL A 39 -8.36 -2.02 13.56
CA VAL A 39 -9.83 -2.16 13.51
C VAL A 39 -10.24 -3.63 13.52
N ALA A 40 -9.59 -4.48 12.73
CA ALA A 40 -9.85 -5.91 12.71
C ALA A 40 -9.63 -6.56 14.08
N SER A 41 -8.53 -6.21 14.77
CA SER A 41 -8.25 -6.67 16.13
C SER A 41 -9.33 -6.23 17.13
N LEU A 42 -9.80 -4.99 17.05
CA LEU A 42 -10.85 -4.47 17.95
C LEU A 42 -12.20 -5.17 17.80
N VAL A 43 -12.50 -5.73 16.62
CA VAL A 43 -13.74 -6.48 16.37
C VAL A 43 -13.54 -8.00 16.43
N GLY A 44 -12.33 -8.48 16.78
CA GLY A 44 -12.01 -9.90 16.82
C GLY A 44 -12.01 -10.59 15.45
N ALA A 45 -11.82 -9.84 14.36
CA ALA A 45 -11.75 -10.38 13.01
C ALA A 45 -10.28 -10.69 12.62
N PRO A 46 -10.04 -11.76 11.84
CA PRO A 46 -8.73 -11.97 11.23
C PRO A 46 -8.42 -10.83 10.25
N TYR A 47 -7.16 -10.43 10.19
CA TYR A 47 -6.68 -9.43 9.23
C TYR A 47 -5.69 -10.08 8.26
N ASP A 48 -6.24 -10.72 7.23
CA ASP A 48 -5.47 -11.24 6.11
C ASP A 48 -5.67 -10.35 4.90
N VAL A 49 -4.57 -9.79 4.38
CA VAL A 49 -4.58 -9.04 3.13
C VAL A 49 -4.37 -10.02 2.00
N PRO A 50 -5.36 -10.23 1.09
CA PRO A 50 -5.18 -11.13 -0.03
C PRO A 50 -3.96 -10.71 -0.84
N ALA A 51 -3.15 -11.67 -1.26
CA ALA A 51 -1.92 -11.39 -1.98
C ALA A 51 -1.81 -12.27 -3.22
N GLN A 52 -1.28 -11.70 -4.29
CA GLN A 52 -0.95 -12.44 -5.50
C GLN A 52 0.45 -12.10 -6.00
N TRP A 53 1.06 -13.01 -6.75
CA TRP A 53 2.35 -12.79 -7.37
C TRP A 53 2.18 -12.13 -8.74
N GLY A 54 3.02 -11.14 -9.01
CA GLY A 54 3.06 -10.46 -10.30
C GLY A 54 4.47 -10.04 -10.69
N ARG A 55 4.62 -9.49 -11.90
CA ARG A 55 5.88 -8.93 -12.39
C ARG A 55 5.80 -7.41 -12.44
N LEU A 56 6.83 -6.75 -11.94
CA LEU A 56 6.89 -5.29 -11.93
C LEU A 56 7.01 -4.74 -13.35
N ALA A 57 6.07 -3.89 -13.79
CA ALA A 57 6.08 -3.34 -15.16
C ALA A 57 7.14 -2.23 -15.36
N ALA A 58 7.50 -1.51 -14.30
CA ALA A 58 8.47 -0.41 -14.33
C ALA A 58 9.40 -0.46 -13.11
N PRO A 59 10.67 -0.05 -13.21
CA PRO A 59 11.59 -0.09 -12.08
C PRO A 59 11.11 0.81 -10.93
N LEU A 60 11.46 0.43 -9.70
CA LEU A 60 11.20 1.22 -8.51
C LEU A 60 12.52 1.55 -7.79
N ARG A 61 12.58 2.75 -7.22
CA ARG A 61 13.70 3.21 -6.39
C ARG A 61 13.14 3.81 -5.11
N SER A 62 13.48 3.20 -3.99
CA SER A 62 13.13 3.70 -2.66
C SER A 62 14.34 4.42 -2.04
N ARG A 63 14.22 4.81 -0.76
CA ARG A 63 15.31 5.41 0.03
C ARG A 63 15.71 4.43 1.13
N ALA A 64 17.01 4.19 1.29
CA ALA A 64 17.55 3.35 2.36
C ALA A 64 16.99 3.77 3.74
N GLY A 65 16.65 2.78 4.57
CA GLY A 65 16.05 3.00 5.89
C GLY A 65 14.56 3.36 5.87
N TRP A 66 13.87 3.15 4.73
CA TRP A 66 12.43 3.37 4.62
C TRP A 66 11.75 2.17 3.98
N THR A 67 10.77 1.60 4.68
CA THR A 67 9.76 0.74 4.05
C THR A 67 8.82 1.59 3.19
N TRP A 68 8.70 1.27 1.91
CA TRP A 68 7.80 1.92 0.96
C TRP A 68 6.65 1.01 0.58
N TYR A 69 5.43 1.51 0.74
CA TYR A 69 4.19 0.90 0.29
C TYR A 69 3.79 1.59 -1.00
N VAL A 70 3.97 0.90 -2.13
CA VAL A 70 3.77 1.47 -3.47
C VAL A 70 2.48 0.91 -4.04
N PRO A 71 1.42 1.73 -4.21
CA PRO A 71 0.21 1.28 -4.87
C PRO A 71 0.51 0.86 -6.30
N VAL A 72 -0.17 -0.17 -6.76
CA VAL A 72 -0.03 -0.71 -8.11
C VAL A 72 -1.41 -0.92 -8.71
N ARG A 73 -1.50 -0.76 -10.04
CA ARG A 73 -2.57 -1.35 -10.84
C ARG A 73 -2.08 -2.69 -11.36
N LEU A 74 -2.96 -3.68 -11.38
CA LEU A 74 -2.71 -4.98 -11.97
C LEU A 74 -3.31 -5.01 -13.37
N GLU A 75 -2.55 -5.55 -14.32
CA GLU A 75 -2.98 -5.79 -15.69
C GLU A 75 -2.64 -7.24 -16.02
N ASP A 76 -3.65 -8.04 -16.38
CA ASP A 76 -3.43 -9.43 -16.76
C ASP A 76 -3.11 -9.50 -18.26
N ASP A 77 -1.94 -10.05 -18.60
CA ASP A 77 -1.49 -10.22 -19.99
C ASP A 77 -1.92 -11.57 -20.61
N GLY A 78 -2.81 -12.31 -19.93
CA GLY A 78 -3.26 -13.65 -20.31
C GLY A 78 -2.37 -14.80 -19.83
N ALA A 79 -1.16 -14.54 -19.33
CA ALA A 79 -0.27 -15.56 -18.76
C ALA A 79 0.29 -15.18 -17.38
N ARG A 80 0.44 -13.89 -17.09
CA ARG A 80 0.98 -13.34 -15.83
C ARG A 80 0.32 -12.00 -15.50
N SER A 81 0.25 -11.69 -14.20
CA SER A 81 -0.22 -10.38 -13.75
C SER A 81 0.95 -9.39 -13.72
N LEU A 82 0.83 -8.29 -14.47
CA LEU A 82 1.78 -7.18 -14.48
C LEU A 82 1.36 -6.13 -13.46
N ALA A 83 2.29 -5.77 -12.57
CA ALA A 83 2.09 -4.75 -11.55
C ALA A 83 2.66 -3.41 -12.01
N HIS A 84 1.78 -2.46 -12.34
CA HIS A 84 2.10 -1.11 -12.77
C HIS A 84 2.13 -0.16 -11.56
N PRO A 85 3.32 0.32 -11.14
CA PRO A 85 3.41 1.19 -9.98
C PRO A 85 2.76 2.55 -10.22
N LEU A 86 2.02 3.02 -9.22
CA LEU A 86 1.39 4.33 -9.24
C LEU A 86 2.25 5.36 -8.48
N PRO A 87 2.29 6.63 -8.94
CA PRO A 87 3.02 7.71 -8.27
C PRO A 87 2.58 7.95 -6.82
N LEU A 88 3.51 7.81 -5.88
CA LEU A 88 3.28 8.01 -4.43
C LEU A 88 2.90 9.43 -4.01
N ARG A 89 3.25 10.43 -4.81
CA ARG A 89 3.01 11.85 -4.51
C ARG A 89 1.79 12.40 -5.25
N SER A 90 1.00 11.54 -5.88
CA SER A 90 -0.21 11.96 -6.56
C SER A 90 -1.24 12.47 -5.56
N PHE A 91 -1.83 13.62 -5.88
CA PHE A 91 -3.07 14.11 -5.27
C PHE A 91 -4.31 13.73 -6.11
N ALA A 92 -4.10 13.10 -7.27
CA ALA A 92 -5.19 12.68 -8.14
C ALA A 92 -5.89 11.46 -7.54
N VAL A 93 -7.07 11.69 -6.95
CA VAL A 93 -7.94 10.65 -6.40
C VAL A 93 -8.29 9.61 -7.47
N SER A 94 -8.53 10.04 -8.71
CA SER A 94 -8.84 9.17 -9.85
C SER A 94 -7.74 8.14 -10.16
N LEU A 95 -6.47 8.46 -9.86
CA LEU A 95 -5.35 7.55 -10.08
C LEU A 95 -5.32 6.46 -9.02
N ILE A 96 -5.55 6.84 -7.76
CA ILE A 96 -5.58 5.93 -6.61
C ILE A 96 -6.83 5.05 -6.61
N ALA A 97 -7.96 5.57 -7.09
CA ALA A 97 -9.19 4.80 -7.27
C ALA A 97 -9.02 3.62 -8.26
N ARG A 98 -7.99 3.65 -9.09
CA ARG A 98 -7.62 2.57 -10.03
C ARG A 98 -6.49 1.67 -9.49
N ALA A 99 -6.14 1.79 -8.21
CA ALA A 99 -5.15 0.93 -7.58
C ALA A 99 -5.81 -0.38 -7.16
N ASP A 100 -5.23 -1.48 -7.58
CA ASP A 100 -5.66 -2.84 -7.26
C ASP A 100 -5.08 -3.35 -5.94
N GLY A 101 -3.96 -2.77 -5.54
CA GLY A 101 -3.21 -3.18 -4.38
C GLY A 101 -1.94 -2.38 -4.22
N PHE A 102 -0.98 -2.92 -3.48
CA PHE A 102 0.32 -2.32 -3.25
C PHE A 102 1.41 -3.38 -3.11
N VAL A 103 2.64 -2.97 -3.37
CA VAL A 103 3.86 -3.73 -3.07
C VAL A 103 4.60 -3.08 -1.91
N VAL A 104 5.34 -3.89 -1.15
CA VAL A 104 6.14 -3.43 -0.02
C VAL A 104 7.61 -3.57 -0.36
N MET A 105 8.31 -2.45 -0.51
CA MET A 105 9.77 -2.42 -0.60
C MET A 105 10.33 -2.21 0.81
N GLU A 106 11.02 -3.22 1.33
CA GLU A 106 11.62 -3.15 2.66
C GLU A 106 12.79 -2.16 2.72
N GLU A 107 13.16 -1.76 3.94
CA GLU A 107 14.16 -0.72 4.20
C GLU A 107 15.56 -0.99 3.61
N ASN A 108 15.90 -2.27 3.43
CA ASN A 108 17.16 -2.73 2.85
C ASN A 108 17.08 -2.94 1.33
N ASP A 109 15.89 -2.87 0.73
CA ASP A 109 15.67 -3.11 -0.68
C ASP A 109 15.36 -1.80 -1.42
N VAL A 110 16.43 -1.14 -1.86
CA VAL A 110 16.37 0.25 -2.36
C VAL A 110 16.08 0.37 -3.85
N GLN A 111 16.20 -0.72 -4.61
CA GLN A 111 16.05 -0.69 -6.06
C GLN A 111 15.52 -1.99 -6.63
N TRP A 112 14.38 -1.92 -7.30
CA TRP A 112 13.80 -3.03 -8.07
C TRP A 112 13.86 -2.74 -9.56
N ARG A 113 14.25 -3.75 -10.34
CA ARG A 113 14.21 -3.68 -11.81
C ARG A 113 12.82 -4.07 -12.31
N ALA A 114 12.45 -3.57 -13.49
CA ALA A 114 11.31 -4.10 -14.21
C ALA A 114 11.48 -5.62 -14.43
N GLY A 115 10.37 -6.36 -14.43
CA GLY A 115 10.33 -7.81 -14.49
C GLY A 115 10.58 -8.54 -13.18
N LYS A 116 10.99 -7.85 -12.09
CA LYS A 116 11.11 -8.47 -10.75
C LYS A 116 9.77 -9.09 -10.35
N THR A 117 9.80 -10.35 -9.95
CA THR A 117 8.65 -11.01 -9.32
C THR A 117 8.41 -10.38 -7.95
N VAL A 118 7.21 -9.88 -7.73
CA VAL A 118 6.82 -9.15 -6.53
C VAL A 118 5.52 -9.70 -5.98
N ARG A 119 5.38 -9.66 -4.66
CA ARG A 119 4.13 -9.96 -3.98
C ARG A 119 3.28 -8.70 -3.91
N VAL A 120 2.09 -8.76 -4.50
CA VAL A 120 1.13 -7.66 -4.54
C VAL A 120 0.03 -7.94 -3.53
N CYS A 121 -0.06 -7.10 -2.50
CA CYS A 121 -1.13 -7.12 -1.52
C CYS A 121 -2.34 -6.38 -2.09
N ARG A 122 -3.46 -7.07 -2.31
CA ARG A 122 -4.69 -6.54 -2.89
C ARG A 122 -5.40 -5.61 -1.90
N PHE A 123 -6.00 -4.54 -2.42
CA PHE A 123 -7.00 -3.80 -1.66
C PHE A 123 -8.31 -4.60 -1.63
N LEU A 124 -9.04 -4.53 -0.52
CA LEU A 124 -10.32 -5.20 -0.37
C LEU A 124 -11.37 -4.43 -1.19
N GLY A 125 -11.98 -5.08 -2.19
CA GLY A 125 -13.08 -4.50 -2.98
C GLY A 125 -12.81 -4.21 -4.47
N GLY A 126 -11.75 -4.78 -5.05
CA GLY A 126 -11.50 -4.77 -6.49
C GLY A 126 -11.36 -6.17 -7.05
#